data_AF-A0A2E0SA85-F1
#
_entry.id   AF-A0A2E0SA85-F1
#
_cell.length_a   1.000
_cell.length_b   1.000
_cell.length_c   1.000
_cell.angle_alpha   90.00
_cell.angle_beta   90.00
_cell.angle_gamma   90.00
#
_symmetry.space_group_name_H-M   'P 1'
#
loop_
_entity.id
_entity.type
_entity.pdbx_description
1 polymer ?
#
loop_
_entity_poly.entity_id
_entity_poly.type
_entity_poly.pdbx_seq_one_letter_code
_entity_poly.pdbx_strand_id
1 'polypeptide(L)'
;MTDCSFCLPEKINEGPLLTSYSLPKLKEQIKYECPVLPIVSLGTPADLIADIGPLVLPPLYHEAMTPELKSNLLERIRFCFPYYWESGQRKSLETDLLVVEMPKYEWPAPEVGKVICFSVDTAVEEHGPHLPLATDTIQSYAVLDQLKRRFPEISLAPPVEYGHLTWGLPFGLSIDITPGLLVQYVAGYTDAIMKWLQPKGIYVVDVHGSIVHRQAIEEGLRISACDNYRFRWLHEPLIQFAGERGDQHAGGVETALIELISPDLVDKSLFPDNMIGIKAGQMDMDEAIELSKNLPNFVKRVEQSLDTKTPLNGIVGDIENYEYLDAQEMMQRMWNVASDDLKTLLVEDAYE
;
A
#
# COMPACT_ATOMS: atom_id res chain seq x y z
N MET A 1 1.68 2.97 25.18
CA MET A 1 1.11 2.47 23.91
C MET A 1 0.51 3.64 23.16
N THR A 2 1.33 4.29 22.34
CA THR A 2 0.95 4.80 21.02
C THR A 2 2.11 4.49 20.06
N ASP A 3 2.41 3.19 20.03
CA ASP A 3 3.00 2.51 18.89
C ASP A 3 1.80 1.78 18.30
N CYS A 4 1.29 2.31 17.20
CA CYS A 4 0.00 1.90 16.68
C CYS A 4 -0.06 0.39 16.43
N SER A 5 -1.23 -0.15 16.69
CA SER A 5 -1.59 -1.55 16.55
C SER A 5 -1.71 -2.01 15.10
N PHE A 6 -0.70 -1.76 14.28
CA PHE A 6 -0.58 -2.33 12.95
C PHE A 6 0.87 -2.79 12.75
N CYS A 7 1.03 -3.93 12.09
CA CYS A 7 2.35 -4.49 11.82
C CYS A 7 2.72 -4.18 10.37
N LEU A 8 3.89 -3.60 10.18
CA LEU A 8 4.56 -3.60 8.88
C LEU A 8 5.41 -4.86 8.77
N PRO A 9 5.66 -5.38 7.56
CA PRO A 9 6.65 -6.43 7.38
C PRO A 9 8.01 -6.01 7.95
N GLU A 10 8.62 -6.87 8.76
CA GLU A 10 10.02 -6.71 9.20
C GLU A 10 10.99 -7.41 8.24
N LYS A 11 10.50 -8.46 7.57
CA LYS A 11 11.25 -9.29 6.64
C LYS A 11 10.33 -9.79 5.52
N ILE A 12 10.87 -9.83 4.30
CA ILE A 12 10.11 -10.32 3.14
C ILE A 12 9.87 -11.83 3.24
N ASN A 13 8.71 -12.28 2.77
CA ASN A 13 8.32 -13.69 2.68
C ASN A 13 8.23 -14.42 4.04
N GLU A 14 7.93 -13.69 5.11
CA GLU A 14 7.81 -14.24 6.47
C GLU A 14 6.59 -13.71 7.22
N GLY A 15 6.14 -14.50 8.19
CA GLY A 15 5.04 -14.15 9.07
C GLY A 15 3.66 -14.32 8.44
N PRO A 16 2.61 -13.95 9.19
CA PRO A 16 1.23 -14.19 8.80
C PRO A 16 0.66 -13.09 7.90
N LEU A 17 1.32 -11.93 7.78
CA LEU A 17 0.82 -10.84 6.94
C LEU A 17 1.01 -11.18 5.48
N LEU A 18 -0.08 -11.22 4.70
CA LEU A 18 -0.01 -11.48 3.27
C LEU A 18 0.89 -10.47 2.55
N THR A 19 0.87 -9.22 3.00
CA THR A 19 1.59 -8.12 2.37
C THR A 19 3.11 -8.16 2.63
N SER A 20 3.61 -9.07 3.47
CA SER A 20 5.05 -9.30 3.64
C SER A 20 5.67 -10.13 2.52
N TYR A 21 4.85 -10.84 1.73
CA TYR A 21 5.33 -11.74 0.69
C TYR A 21 5.56 -10.97 -0.62
N SER A 22 6.54 -11.43 -1.41
CA SER A 22 6.64 -11.10 -2.83
C SER A 22 5.66 -11.93 -3.64
N LEU A 23 5.35 -11.48 -4.86
CA LEU A 23 4.37 -12.15 -5.71
C LEU A 23 4.68 -13.64 -5.96
N PRO A 24 5.92 -14.06 -6.30
CA PRO A 24 6.23 -15.47 -6.52
C PRO A 24 6.01 -16.34 -5.28
N LYS A 25 6.40 -15.86 -4.10
CA LYS A 25 6.21 -16.60 -2.85
C LYS A 25 4.77 -16.65 -2.41
N LEU A 26 4.03 -15.56 -2.59
CA LEU A 26 2.60 -15.56 -2.29
C LEU A 26 1.84 -16.54 -3.20
N LYS A 27 2.21 -16.64 -4.49
CA LYS A 27 1.67 -17.67 -5.40
C LYS A 27 1.93 -19.10 -4.94
N GLU A 28 2.99 -19.35 -4.19
CA GLU A 28 3.24 -20.66 -3.56
C GLU A 28 2.31 -20.87 -2.35
N GLN A 29 2.15 -19.87 -1.49
CA GLN A 29 1.35 -19.97 -0.25
C GLN A 29 -0.14 -20.18 -0.52
N ILE A 30 -0.74 -19.40 -1.41
CA ILE A 30 -2.20 -19.47 -1.69
C ILE A 30 -2.68 -20.80 -2.28
N LYS A 31 -1.76 -21.69 -2.69
CA LYS A 31 -2.10 -23.05 -3.13
C LYS A 31 -2.55 -23.93 -1.97
N TYR A 32 -2.11 -23.61 -0.76
CA TYR A 32 -2.33 -24.41 0.45
C TYR A 32 -3.04 -23.63 1.55
N GLU A 33 -2.94 -22.30 1.52
CA GLU A 33 -3.51 -21.41 2.52
C GLU A 33 -4.60 -20.53 1.92
N CYS A 34 -5.68 -20.34 2.68
CA CYS A 34 -6.76 -19.43 2.30
C CYS A 34 -6.48 -18.04 2.87
N PRO A 35 -6.32 -17.00 2.04
CA PRO A 35 -6.23 -15.63 2.51
C PRO A 35 -7.44 -15.25 3.38
N VAL A 36 -7.16 -14.52 4.46
CA VAL A 36 -8.19 -14.01 5.37
C VAL A 36 -8.23 -12.50 5.31
N LEU A 37 -9.41 -11.93 4.99
CA LEU A 37 -9.71 -10.51 5.11
C LEU A 37 -10.41 -10.24 6.45
N PRO A 38 -9.72 -9.62 7.42
CA PRO A 38 -10.33 -9.26 8.68
C PRO A 38 -11.15 -7.96 8.55
N ILE A 39 -12.30 -7.91 9.23
CA ILE A 39 -13.05 -6.68 9.49
C ILE A 39 -13.07 -6.47 11.01
N VAL A 40 -12.43 -5.40 11.46
CA VAL A 40 -12.15 -5.16 12.89
C VAL A 40 -12.49 -3.73 13.30
N SER A 41 -12.50 -3.44 14.59
CA SER A 41 -12.64 -2.07 15.07
C SER A 41 -11.29 -1.35 15.07
N LEU A 42 -11.28 -0.04 14.80
CA LEU A 42 -10.10 0.79 14.97
C LEU A 42 -9.50 0.62 16.37
N GLY A 43 -8.18 0.46 16.44
CA GLY A 43 -7.45 0.18 17.67
C GLY A 43 -7.34 -1.28 18.06
N THR A 44 -7.86 -2.21 17.24
CA THR A 44 -7.62 -3.64 17.43
C THR A 44 -6.11 -3.93 17.38
N PRO A 45 -5.54 -4.57 18.43
CA PRO A 45 -4.14 -4.98 18.47
C PRO A 45 -3.69 -5.80 17.25
N ALA A 46 -2.47 -5.53 16.77
CA ALA A 46 -1.95 -6.17 15.55
C ALA A 46 -1.70 -7.68 15.73
N ASP A 47 -1.32 -8.13 16.92
CA ASP A 47 -1.20 -9.53 17.29
C ASP A 47 -2.54 -10.25 17.19
N LEU A 48 -3.64 -9.63 17.64
CA LEU A 48 -4.98 -10.19 17.48
C LEU A 48 -5.40 -10.30 16.02
N ILE A 49 -4.98 -9.38 15.15
CA ILE A 49 -5.24 -9.44 13.70
C ILE A 49 -4.40 -10.57 13.08
N ALA A 50 -3.11 -10.64 13.40
CA ALA A 50 -2.18 -11.64 12.90
C ALA A 50 -2.59 -13.07 13.29
N ASP A 51 -3.17 -13.26 14.48
CA ASP A 51 -3.61 -14.57 14.99
C ASP A 51 -4.90 -15.11 14.31
N ILE A 52 -5.55 -14.33 13.43
CA ILE A 52 -6.79 -14.74 12.76
C ILE A 52 -6.55 -15.88 11.74
N GLY A 53 -5.35 -15.97 11.18
CA GLY A 53 -5.03 -16.99 10.19
C GLY A 53 -3.56 -17.01 9.78
N PRO A 54 -3.18 -17.96 8.92
CA PRO A 54 -1.80 -18.09 8.46
C PRO A 54 -1.42 -17.07 7.38
N LEU A 55 -2.42 -16.52 6.67
CA LEU A 55 -2.23 -15.55 5.60
C LEU A 55 -3.30 -14.46 5.69
N VAL A 56 -2.98 -13.39 6.40
CA VAL A 56 -3.89 -12.32 6.82
C VAL A 56 -3.66 -11.08 5.98
N LEU A 57 -4.72 -10.60 5.34
CA LEU A 57 -4.75 -9.31 4.67
C LEU A 57 -4.83 -8.16 5.70
N PRO A 58 -4.45 -6.94 5.30
CA PRO A 58 -4.81 -5.73 6.02
C PRO A 58 -6.28 -5.72 6.45
N PRO A 59 -6.63 -5.15 7.61
CA PRO A 59 -8.02 -5.08 8.03
C PRO A 59 -8.81 -4.01 7.26
N LEU A 60 -10.11 -4.28 7.08
CA LEU A 60 -11.10 -3.22 6.95
C LEU A 60 -11.61 -2.80 8.33
N TYR A 61 -11.95 -1.53 8.49
CA TYR A 61 -12.36 -0.97 9.78
C TYR A 61 -13.86 -0.70 9.84
N HIS A 62 -14.52 -1.22 10.89
CA HIS A 62 -15.96 -1.06 11.13
C HIS A 62 -16.42 0.39 11.14
N GLU A 63 -15.62 1.27 11.74
CA GLU A 63 -15.93 2.68 11.96
C GLU A 63 -15.77 3.49 10.67
N ALA A 64 -14.96 3.00 9.72
CA ALA A 64 -14.69 3.65 8.45
C ALA A 64 -15.72 3.34 7.35
N MET A 65 -16.73 2.50 7.64
CA MET A 65 -17.66 2.00 6.63
C MET A 65 -19.12 2.10 7.06
N THR A 66 -19.96 2.57 6.14
CA THR A 66 -21.40 2.31 6.18
C THR A 66 -21.69 0.86 5.78
N PRO A 67 -22.87 0.29 6.09
CA PRO A 67 -23.23 -1.05 5.62
C PRO A 67 -23.17 -1.21 4.09
N GLU A 68 -23.55 -0.15 3.36
CA GLU A 68 -23.47 -0.12 1.89
C GLU A 68 -22.03 -0.09 1.40
N LEU A 69 -21.18 0.78 1.97
CA LEU A 69 -19.77 0.84 1.60
C LEU A 69 -19.07 -0.49 1.89
N LYS A 70 -19.34 -1.12 3.05
CA LYS A 70 -18.82 -2.46 3.38
C LYS A 70 -19.20 -3.48 2.30
N SER A 71 -20.48 -3.51 1.90
CA SER A 71 -20.95 -4.44 0.87
C SER A 71 -20.23 -4.23 -0.46
N ASN A 72 -20.12 -2.97 -0.90
CA ASN A 72 -19.49 -2.62 -2.18
C ASN A 72 -17.97 -2.91 -2.19
N LEU A 73 -17.28 -2.64 -1.07
CA LEU A 73 -15.87 -2.99 -0.90
C LEU A 73 -15.68 -4.52 -0.97
N LEU A 74 -16.48 -5.29 -0.24
CA LEU A 74 -16.36 -6.75 -0.25
C LEU A 74 -16.66 -7.35 -1.63
N GLU A 75 -17.67 -6.83 -2.35
CA GLU A 75 -17.95 -7.24 -3.72
C GLU A 75 -16.76 -6.93 -4.64
N ARG A 76 -16.21 -5.71 -4.55
CA ARG A 76 -15.06 -5.30 -5.37
C ARG A 76 -13.80 -6.09 -5.06
N ILE A 77 -13.50 -6.33 -3.78
CA ILE A 77 -12.34 -7.15 -3.36
C ILE A 77 -12.49 -8.57 -3.90
N ARG A 78 -13.66 -9.20 -3.74
CA ARG A 78 -13.92 -10.54 -4.31
C ARG A 78 -13.85 -10.55 -5.82
N PHE A 79 -14.16 -9.46 -6.49
CA PHE A 79 -14.06 -9.37 -7.95
C PHE A 79 -12.61 -9.38 -8.45
N CYS A 80 -11.66 -8.85 -7.67
CA CYS A 80 -10.27 -8.72 -8.10
C CYS A 80 -9.27 -9.68 -7.43
N PHE A 81 -9.59 -10.23 -6.27
CA PHE A 81 -8.66 -11.03 -5.45
C PHE A 81 -9.23 -12.43 -5.15
N PRO A 82 -8.40 -13.49 -5.10
CA PRO A 82 -6.94 -13.51 -5.29
C PRO A 82 -6.49 -13.29 -6.74
N TYR A 83 -7.37 -13.48 -7.72
CA TYR A 83 -7.13 -13.10 -9.11
C TYR A 83 -8.38 -12.44 -9.69
N TYR A 84 -8.18 -11.59 -10.71
CA TYR A 84 -9.27 -10.97 -11.46
C TYR A 84 -10.31 -12.00 -11.90
N TRP A 85 -11.60 -11.69 -11.79
CA TRP A 85 -12.68 -12.67 -11.97
C TRP A 85 -12.66 -13.43 -13.31
N GLU A 86 -12.18 -12.82 -14.41
CA GLU A 86 -12.06 -13.51 -15.72
C GLU A 86 -10.77 -14.33 -15.87
N SER A 87 -9.82 -14.21 -14.95
CA SER A 87 -8.50 -14.86 -15.01
C SER A 87 -8.64 -16.38 -15.08
N GLY A 88 -7.84 -17.00 -15.95
CA GLY A 88 -7.66 -18.44 -15.99
C GLY A 88 -7.03 -18.98 -14.70
N GLN A 89 -6.12 -18.23 -14.09
CA GLN A 89 -5.46 -18.60 -12.82
C GLN A 89 -6.48 -18.77 -11.69
N ARG A 90 -7.52 -17.92 -11.63
CA ARG A 90 -8.57 -18.02 -10.60
C ARG A 90 -9.29 -19.37 -10.63
N LYS A 91 -9.54 -19.92 -11.83
CA LYS A 91 -10.27 -21.19 -12.01
C LYS A 91 -9.51 -22.40 -11.45
N SER A 92 -8.20 -22.25 -11.24
CA SER A 92 -7.34 -23.30 -10.68
C SER A 92 -7.18 -23.24 -9.17
N LEU A 93 -7.73 -22.22 -8.50
CA LEU A 93 -7.63 -22.10 -7.06
C LEU A 93 -8.58 -23.05 -6.33
N GLU A 94 -8.07 -23.70 -5.27
CA GLU A 94 -8.86 -24.52 -4.36
C GLU A 94 -9.61 -23.67 -3.32
N THR A 95 -9.02 -22.55 -2.92
CA THR A 95 -9.57 -21.59 -1.96
C THR A 95 -9.51 -20.18 -2.52
N ASP A 96 -10.53 -19.37 -2.21
CA ASP A 96 -10.65 -17.98 -2.67
C ASP A 96 -10.28 -17.03 -1.52
N LEU A 97 -11.26 -16.29 -0.96
CA LEU A 97 -11.05 -15.36 0.14
C LEU A 97 -12.03 -15.64 1.28
N LEU A 98 -11.50 -15.86 2.50
CA LEU A 98 -12.28 -15.90 3.73
C LEU A 98 -12.41 -14.50 4.33
N VAL A 99 -13.63 -14.07 4.64
CA VAL A 99 -13.86 -12.80 5.36
C VAL A 99 -14.20 -13.12 6.81
N VAL A 100 -13.46 -12.55 7.74
CA VAL A 100 -13.68 -12.72 9.19
C VAL A 100 -14.06 -11.37 9.79
N GLU A 101 -15.34 -11.21 10.10
CA GLU A 101 -15.85 -10.02 10.78
C GLU A 101 -15.80 -10.23 12.30
N MET A 102 -14.86 -9.56 12.97
CA MET A 102 -14.76 -9.56 14.43
C MET A 102 -15.88 -8.71 15.04
N PRO A 103 -16.35 -9.03 16.27
CA PRO A 103 -17.30 -8.19 16.98
C PRO A 103 -16.78 -6.75 17.10
N LYS A 104 -17.67 -5.77 16.94
CA LYS A 104 -17.34 -4.37 17.17
C LYS A 104 -16.91 -4.16 18.62
N TYR A 105 -15.81 -3.45 18.81
CA TYR A 105 -15.26 -3.13 20.12
C TYR A 105 -14.80 -1.67 20.15
N GLU A 106 -15.19 -0.94 21.18
CA GLU A 106 -14.73 0.44 21.39
C GLU A 106 -13.40 0.41 22.17
N TRP A 107 -12.29 0.42 21.43
CA TRP A 107 -10.96 0.49 22.04
C TRP A 107 -10.73 1.85 22.70
N PRO A 108 -10.14 1.89 23.91
CA PRO A 108 -9.84 3.16 24.56
C PRO A 108 -8.89 3.97 23.69
N ALA A 109 -9.24 5.23 23.45
CA ALA A 109 -8.37 6.17 22.75
C ALA A 109 -7.08 6.35 23.57
N PRO A 110 -5.91 6.10 22.98
CA PRO A 110 -4.67 6.29 23.68
C PRO A 110 -4.28 7.78 23.70
N GLU A 111 -3.28 8.15 24.51
CA GLU A 111 -2.75 9.52 24.50
C GLU A 111 -2.00 9.78 23.19
N VAL A 112 -2.47 10.75 22.42
CA VAL A 112 -1.93 11.10 21.11
C VAL A 112 -1.43 12.53 21.07
N GLY A 113 -0.56 12.80 20.10
CA GLY A 113 -0.15 14.14 19.72
C GLY A 113 -1.31 14.98 19.16
N LYS A 114 -1.01 16.24 18.85
CA LYS A 114 -1.95 17.17 18.22
C LYS A 114 -2.33 16.75 16.82
N VAL A 115 -1.38 16.21 16.04
CA VAL A 115 -1.60 15.81 14.65
C VAL A 115 -1.53 14.30 14.54
N ILE A 116 -2.49 13.71 13.84
CA ILE A 116 -2.45 12.28 13.49
C ILE A 116 -1.94 12.11 12.07
N CYS A 117 -0.96 11.23 11.89
CA CYS A 117 -0.38 10.91 10.60
C CYS A 117 -0.68 9.48 10.20
N PHE A 118 -1.14 9.26 8.97
CA PHE A 118 -1.28 7.93 8.38
C PHE A 118 -1.05 8.00 6.88
N SER A 119 -0.82 6.85 6.25
CA SER A 119 -0.76 6.77 4.80
C SER A 119 -2.05 6.22 4.19
N VAL A 120 -2.27 6.56 2.93
CA VAL A 120 -3.27 5.91 2.07
C VAL A 120 -2.51 5.32 0.90
N ASP A 121 -1.98 4.11 1.09
CA ASP A 121 -1.15 3.40 0.12
C ASP A 121 -1.86 2.10 -0.30
N THR A 122 -1.60 1.61 -1.51
CA THR A 122 -2.08 0.31 -1.98
C THR A 122 -1.19 -0.83 -1.49
N ALA A 123 -1.29 -1.19 -0.21
CA ALA A 123 -0.42 -2.22 0.39
C ALA A 123 -0.62 -3.62 -0.18
N VAL A 124 -1.77 -3.90 -0.80
CA VAL A 124 -2.03 -5.17 -1.49
C VAL A 124 -1.85 -4.96 -2.99
N GLU A 125 -0.62 -4.67 -3.40
CA GLU A 125 -0.19 -4.52 -4.78
C GLU A 125 1.14 -5.25 -4.96
N GLU A 126 1.22 -6.13 -5.95
CA GLU A 126 2.47 -6.80 -6.25
C GLU A 126 3.54 -5.79 -6.68
N HIS A 127 4.76 -5.98 -6.20
CA HIS A 127 5.88 -5.09 -6.50
C HIS A 127 7.04 -5.89 -7.09
N GLY A 128 6.74 -6.63 -8.16
CA GLY A 128 7.72 -7.47 -8.81
C GLY A 128 8.08 -8.72 -8.00
N PRO A 129 9.15 -9.44 -8.41
CA PRO A 129 9.50 -10.71 -7.80
C PRO A 129 10.27 -10.56 -6.47
N HIS A 130 10.85 -9.39 -6.19
CA HIS A 130 11.86 -9.20 -5.14
C HIS A 130 11.43 -8.29 -3.98
N LEU A 131 10.32 -7.57 -4.10
CA LEU A 131 9.80 -6.68 -3.04
C LEU A 131 8.48 -7.22 -2.44
N PRO A 132 8.18 -6.88 -1.17
CA PRO A 132 6.92 -7.23 -0.54
C PRO A 132 5.76 -6.45 -1.18
N LEU A 133 4.55 -6.99 -1.10
CA LEU A 133 3.34 -6.28 -1.51
C LEU A 133 3.18 -4.92 -0.78
N ALA A 134 3.54 -4.85 0.50
CA ALA A 134 3.46 -3.61 1.30
C ALA A 134 4.50 -2.52 0.95
N THR A 135 5.17 -2.59 -0.22
CA THR A 135 6.27 -1.69 -0.61
C THR A 135 5.92 -0.21 -0.44
N ASP A 136 4.72 0.20 -0.84
CA ASP A 136 4.28 1.59 -0.71
C ASP A 136 4.15 2.02 0.76
N THR A 137 3.43 1.22 1.55
CA THR A 137 3.19 1.49 2.98
C THR A 137 4.49 1.51 3.79
N ILE A 138 5.43 0.61 3.49
CA ILE A 138 6.75 0.57 4.15
C ILE A 138 7.49 1.90 3.94
N GLN A 139 7.49 2.43 2.71
CA GLN A 139 8.15 3.70 2.40
C GLN A 139 7.49 4.88 3.13
N SER A 140 6.16 4.97 3.08
CA SER A 140 5.40 6.01 3.77
C SER A 140 5.70 6.01 5.28
N TYR A 141 5.66 4.85 5.92
CA TYR A 141 5.90 4.78 7.37
C TYR A 141 7.36 4.93 7.77
N ALA A 142 8.32 4.62 6.89
CA ALA A 142 9.72 4.99 7.12
C ALA A 142 9.89 6.52 7.19
N VAL A 143 9.16 7.28 6.37
CA VAL A 143 9.13 8.75 6.46
C VAL A 143 8.41 9.21 7.72
N LEU A 144 7.21 8.68 8.00
CA LEU A 144 6.41 9.07 9.16
C LEU A 144 7.11 8.78 10.50
N ASP A 145 7.82 7.65 10.64
CA ASP A 145 8.59 7.33 11.85
C ASP A 145 9.72 8.34 12.10
N GLN A 146 10.41 8.76 11.03
CA GLN A 146 11.45 9.79 11.14
C GLN A 146 10.86 11.16 11.50
N LEU A 147 9.70 11.50 10.96
CA LEU A 147 8.97 12.71 11.37
C LEU A 147 8.54 12.64 12.83
N LYS A 148 8.05 11.49 13.32
CA LYS A 148 7.63 11.30 14.73
C LYS A 148 8.79 11.59 15.69
N ARG A 149 10.01 11.19 15.33
CA ARG A 149 11.23 11.48 16.13
C ARG A 149 11.56 12.97 16.17
N ARG A 150 11.17 13.75 15.16
CA ARG A 150 11.45 15.18 15.03
C ARG A 150 10.34 16.08 15.57
N PHE A 151 9.09 15.65 15.45
CA PHE A 151 7.89 16.40 15.82
C PHE A 151 7.13 15.61 16.90
N PRO A 152 7.42 15.81 18.20
CA PRO A 152 6.75 15.08 19.28
C PRO A 152 5.23 15.35 19.35
N GLU A 153 4.74 16.38 18.68
CA GLU A 153 3.32 16.72 18.55
C GLU A 153 2.56 15.82 17.58
N ILE A 154 3.23 14.93 16.85
CA ILE A 154 2.55 13.99 15.95
C ILE A 154 2.41 12.61 16.57
N SER A 155 1.35 11.90 16.19
CA SER A 155 1.19 10.47 16.47
C SER A 155 0.78 9.77 15.20
N LEU A 156 1.27 8.55 15.02
CA LEU A 156 0.90 7.76 13.84
C LEU A 156 -0.49 7.16 14.08
N ALA A 157 -1.17 6.76 13.02
CA ALA A 157 -2.35 5.91 13.04
C ALA A 157 -2.16 4.75 12.05
N PRO A 158 -2.97 3.68 12.10
CA PRO A 158 -2.92 2.63 11.09
C PRO A 158 -3.09 3.16 9.66
N PRO A 159 -2.45 2.51 8.66
CA PRO A 159 -2.64 2.88 7.27
C PRO A 159 -4.05 2.58 6.78
N VAL A 160 -4.45 3.30 5.73
CA VAL A 160 -5.47 2.85 4.79
C VAL A 160 -4.76 2.06 3.70
N GLU A 161 -4.82 0.73 3.77
CA GLU A 161 -4.01 -0.19 2.94
C GLU A 161 -4.68 -0.62 1.62
N TYR A 162 -5.83 -0.02 1.30
CA TYR A 162 -6.62 -0.33 0.11
C TYR A 162 -6.85 0.93 -0.71
N GLY A 163 -6.58 0.83 -2.01
CA GLY A 163 -6.82 1.94 -2.93
C GLY A 163 -7.02 1.53 -4.39
N HIS A 164 -6.81 2.49 -5.28
CA HIS A 164 -6.90 2.29 -6.72
C HIS A 164 -5.55 1.86 -7.29
N LEU A 165 -5.51 0.75 -8.03
CA LEU A 165 -4.32 0.21 -8.66
C LEU A 165 -4.15 0.68 -10.10
N THR A 166 -2.89 0.79 -10.53
CA THR A 166 -2.57 1.10 -11.93
C THR A 166 -2.01 -0.12 -12.66
N TRP A 167 -1.11 -0.88 -12.03
CA TRP A 167 -0.31 -1.90 -12.72
C TRP A 167 -0.42 -3.31 -12.16
N GLY A 168 -0.56 -3.51 -10.85
CA GLY A 168 -0.44 -4.85 -10.25
C GLY A 168 -1.63 -5.80 -10.48
N LEU A 169 -2.83 -5.27 -10.76
CA LEU A 169 -4.05 -6.08 -10.87
C LEU A 169 -4.02 -7.24 -11.90
N PRO A 170 -3.44 -7.08 -13.12
CA PRO A 170 -3.30 -8.14 -14.11
C PRO A 170 -2.44 -9.32 -13.67
N PHE A 171 -1.51 -9.12 -12.73
CA PHE A 171 -0.56 -10.13 -12.25
C PHE A 171 -1.13 -11.03 -11.15
N GLY A 172 -2.28 -10.63 -10.59
CA GLY A 172 -2.97 -11.28 -9.50
C GLY A 172 -2.47 -10.83 -8.13
N LEU A 173 -3.13 -11.33 -7.11
CA LEU A 173 -2.79 -11.15 -5.69
C LEU A 173 -2.69 -9.69 -5.24
N SER A 174 -3.36 -8.83 -5.99
CA SER A 174 -3.47 -7.40 -5.73
C SER A 174 -4.95 -7.04 -5.58
N ILE A 175 -5.26 -6.01 -4.80
CA ILE A 175 -6.62 -5.53 -4.53
C ILE A 175 -6.77 -4.09 -5.03
N ASP A 176 -7.74 -3.88 -5.91
CA ASP A 176 -8.19 -2.56 -6.34
C ASP A 176 -9.60 -2.27 -5.82
N ILE A 177 -9.80 -1.16 -5.11
CA ILE A 177 -11.12 -0.73 -4.62
C ILE A 177 -11.78 0.35 -5.49
N THR A 178 -11.27 0.68 -6.68
CA THR A 178 -11.73 1.78 -7.54
C THR A 178 -11.63 3.17 -6.89
N PRO A 179 -11.59 4.27 -7.67
CA PRO A 179 -11.50 5.61 -7.10
C PRO A 179 -12.73 5.99 -6.27
N GLY A 180 -13.92 5.55 -6.70
CA GLY A 180 -15.19 5.91 -6.03
C GLY A 180 -15.38 5.26 -4.66
N LEU A 181 -14.89 4.03 -4.44
CA LEU A 181 -14.90 3.46 -3.08
C LEU A 181 -13.75 4.01 -2.24
N LEU A 182 -12.60 4.32 -2.84
CA LEU A 182 -11.48 4.95 -2.15
C LEU A 182 -11.88 6.30 -1.54
N VAL A 183 -12.56 7.17 -2.29
CA VAL A 183 -13.10 8.45 -1.79
C VAL A 183 -13.94 8.23 -0.52
N GLN A 184 -14.90 7.30 -0.58
CA GLN A 184 -15.81 7.01 0.53
C GLN A 184 -15.07 6.41 1.73
N TYR A 185 -14.09 5.55 1.47
CA TYR A 185 -13.34 4.86 2.52
C TYR A 185 -12.37 5.80 3.23
N VAL A 186 -11.66 6.66 2.50
CA VAL A 186 -10.80 7.71 3.07
C VAL A 186 -11.62 8.68 3.92
N ALA A 187 -12.78 9.11 3.44
CA ALA A 187 -13.67 9.99 4.21
C ALA A 187 -14.11 9.32 5.52
N GLY A 188 -14.63 8.09 5.43
CA GLY A 188 -15.08 7.33 6.61
C GLY A 188 -13.95 7.03 7.59
N TYR A 189 -12.76 6.67 7.09
CA TYR A 189 -11.58 6.43 7.93
C TYR A 189 -11.14 7.70 8.67
N THR A 190 -11.08 8.83 7.95
CA THR A 190 -10.73 10.13 8.53
C THR A 190 -11.72 10.54 9.62
N ASP A 191 -13.03 10.40 9.37
CA ASP A 191 -14.08 10.67 10.36
C ASP A 191 -13.96 9.77 11.60
N ALA A 192 -13.62 8.51 11.39
CA ALA A 192 -13.43 7.55 12.46
C ALA A 192 -12.21 7.90 13.33
N ILE A 193 -11.11 8.34 12.71
CA ILE A 193 -9.93 8.88 13.42
C ILE A 193 -10.29 10.15 14.19
N MET A 194 -11.01 11.10 13.57
CA MET A 194 -11.45 12.33 14.23
C MET A 194 -12.32 12.04 15.46
N LYS A 195 -13.21 11.05 15.37
CA LYS A 195 -14.08 10.64 16.49
C LYS A 195 -13.30 9.94 17.59
N TRP A 196 -12.38 9.05 17.23
CA TRP A 196 -11.67 8.19 18.18
C TRP A 196 -10.53 8.92 18.88
N LEU A 197 -9.64 9.56 18.12
CA LEU A 197 -8.41 10.16 18.63
C LEU A 197 -8.54 11.67 18.90
N GLN A 198 -9.57 12.33 18.34
CA GLN A 198 -9.85 13.76 18.50
C GLN A 198 -8.62 14.67 18.27
N PRO A 199 -7.86 14.48 17.17
CA PRO A 199 -6.71 15.32 16.90
C PRO A 199 -7.10 16.74 16.52
N LYS A 200 -6.12 17.64 16.56
CA LYS A 200 -6.22 19.02 16.05
C LYS A 200 -6.02 19.11 14.54
N GLY A 201 -5.33 18.15 13.95
CA GLY A 201 -5.21 18.03 12.51
C GLY A 201 -4.77 16.66 12.04
N ILE A 202 -4.88 16.41 10.74
CA ILE A 202 -4.52 15.16 10.11
C ILE A 202 -3.50 15.40 9.00
N TYR A 203 -2.43 14.60 8.98
CA TYR A 203 -1.45 14.60 7.91
C TYR A 203 -1.46 13.27 7.18
N VAL A 204 -1.87 13.28 5.92
CA VAL A 204 -1.95 12.08 5.09
C VAL A 204 -0.81 12.05 4.09
N VAL A 205 -0.14 10.90 3.99
CA VAL A 205 0.91 10.66 3.00
C VAL A 205 0.54 9.54 2.05
N ASP A 206 1.17 9.52 0.89
CA ASP A 206 1.04 8.49 -0.14
C ASP A 206 2.34 8.44 -0.94
N VAL A 207 2.75 7.26 -1.40
CA VAL A 207 3.83 7.11 -2.39
C VAL A 207 3.33 6.58 -3.74
N HIS A 208 2.12 6.04 -3.80
CA HIS A 208 1.59 5.37 -4.98
C HIS A 208 1.54 6.30 -6.21
N GLY A 209 2.04 5.83 -7.35
CA GLY A 209 2.28 6.69 -8.53
C GLY A 209 1.01 7.25 -9.21
N SER A 210 -0.16 6.66 -8.93
CA SER A 210 -1.39 6.94 -9.67
C SER A 210 -1.98 8.32 -9.38
N ILE A 211 -2.12 9.17 -10.42
CA ILE A 211 -2.80 10.47 -10.30
C ILE A 211 -4.26 10.30 -9.87
N VAL A 212 -4.95 9.27 -10.39
CA VAL A 212 -6.36 9.00 -10.08
C VAL A 212 -6.52 8.60 -8.61
N HIS A 213 -5.58 7.81 -8.08
CA HIS A 213 -5.55 7.45 -6.66
C HIS A 213 -5.41 8.71 -5.78
N ARG A 214 -4.43 9.56 -6.08
CA ARG A 214 -4.18 10.82 -5.35
C ARG A 214 -5.39 11.73 -5.31
N GLN A 215 -6.06 11.91 -6.46
CA GLN A 215 -7.27 12.71 -6.56
C GLN A 215 -8.42 12.14 -5.70
N ALA A 216 -8.51 10.81 -5.60
CA ALA A 216 -9.49 10.16 -4.74
C ALA A 216 -9.19 10.35 -3.24
N ILE A 217 -7.92 10.34 -2.83
CA ILE A 217 -7.51 10.68 -1.46
C ILE A 217 -7.93 12.12 -1.14
N GLU A 218 -7.53 13.08 -1.98
CA GLU A 218 -7.82 14.50 -1.77
C GLU A 218 -9.33 14.76 -1.67
N GLU A 219 -10.12 14.14 -2.54
CA GLU A 219 -11.58 14.25 -2.49
C GLU A 219 -12.17 13.59 -1.23
N GLY A 220 -11.66 12.44 -0.81
CA GLY A 220 -12.07 11.77 0.42
C GLY A 220 -11.81 12.62 1.67
N LEU A 221 -10.63 13.25 1.74
CA LEU A 221 -10.30 14.19 2.81
C LEU A 221 -11.19 15.43 2.78
N ARG A 222 -11.45 15.98 1.59
CA ARG A 222 -12.30 17.16 1.39
C ARG A 222 -13.74 16.97 1.86
N ILE A 223 -14.28 15.75 1.77
CA ILE A 223 -15.65 15.44 2.22
C ILE A 223 -15.72 14.86 3.64
N SER A 224 -14.57 14.68 4.30
CA SER A 224 -14.52 14.26 5.70
C SER A 224 -14.91 15.39 6.65
N ALA A 225 -15.06 15.06 7.93
CA ALA A 225 -15.31 15.98 9.03
C ALA A 225 -14.03 16.66 9.56
N CYS A 226 -12.86 16.38 8.97
CA CYS A 226 -11.62 17.05 9.33
C CYS A 226 -11.46 18.33 8.50
N ASP A 227 -11.49 19.50 9.15
CA ASP A 227 -11.24 20.79 8.48
C ASP A 227 -9.75 21.12 8.37
N ASN A 228 -8.94 20.63 9.32
CA ASN A 228 -7.50 20.88 9.39
C ASN A 228 -6.72 19.64 8.95
N TYR A 229 -6.55 19.48 7.64
CA TYR A 229 -5.78 18.38 7.07
C TYR A 229 -4.77 18.85 6.03
N ARG A 230 -3.78 18.00 5.78
CA ARG A 230 -2.85 18.16 4.66
C ARG A 230 -2.51 16.81 4.05
N PHE A 231 -2.43 16.78 2.72
CA PHE A 231 -2.05 15.61 1.94
C PHE A 231 -0.69 15.83 1.28
N ARG A 232 0.14 14.77 1.24
CA ARG A 232 1.45 14.76 0.57
C ARG A 232 1.67 13.47 -0.19
N TRP A 233 1.82 13.59 -1.51
CA TRP A 233 2.49 12.56 -2.29
C TRP A 233 4.01 12.65 -2.13
N LEU A 234 4.60 11.70 -1.40
CA LEU A 234 6.00 11.71 -0.99
C LEU A 234 6.97 11.47 -2.14
N HIS A 235 6.53 10.87 -3.26
CA HIS A 235 7.35 10.69 -4.47
C HIS A 235 7.42 11.93 -5.37
N GLU A 236 6.65 13.00 -5.09
CA GLU A 236 6.72 14.27 -5.84
C GLU A 236 8.17 14.79 -6.05
N PRO A 237 9.03 14.91 -5.02
CA PRO A 237 10.40 15.38 -5.21
C PRO A 237 11.34 14.37 -5.89
N LEU A 238 10.82 13.19 -6.27
CA LEU A 238 11.58 12.08 -6.85
C LEU A 238 11.34 11.89 -8.35
N ILE A 239 10.47 12.69 -8.99
CA ILE A 239 10.06 12.52 -10.40
C ILE A 239 11.27 12.37 -11.36
N GLN A 240 12.35 13.11 -11.14
CA GLN A 240 13.59 13.06 -11.94
C GLN A 240 14.41 11.75 -11.78
N PHE A 241 14.16 11.00 -10.71
CA PHE A 241 14.78 9.71 -10.43
C PHE A 241 13.91 8.55 -10.91
N ALA A 242 12.58 8.74 -10.95
CA ALA A 242 11.61 7.72 -11.31
C ALA A 242 11.10 7.93 -12.74
N GLY A 243 9.95 8.60 -12.88
CA GLY A 243 9.20 8.65 -14.12
C GLY A 243 9.93 9.28 -15.31
N GLU A 244 10.80 10.28 -15.08
CA GLU A 244 11.63 10.86 -16.16
C GLU A 244 12.68 9.89 -16.71
N ARG A 245 12.98 8.82 -15.97
CA ARG A 245 13.89 7.72 -16.36
C ARG A 245 13.14 6.48 -16.83
N GLY A 246 11.81 6.53 -16.91
CA GLY A 246 10.98 5.39 -17.30
C GLY A 246 10.80 4.37 -16.18
N ASP A 247 11.16 4.66 -14.93
CA ASP A 247 10.96 3.80 -13.77
C ASP A 247 9.64 4.16 -13.08
N GLN A 248 8.63 3.28 -13.15
CA GLN A 248 7.24 3.59 -12.76
C GLN A 248 6.69 2.71 -11.64
N HIS A 249 7.02 1.42 -11.63
CA HIS A 249 6.49 0.47 -10.66
C HIS A 249 7.39 -0.76 -10.52
N ALA A 250 7.69 -1.12 -9.28
CA ALA A 250 8.58 -2.19 -8.84
C ALA A 250 10.00 -2.10 -9.43
N GLY A 251 10.40 -0.92 -9.89
CA GLY A 251 11.69 -0.68 -10.52
C GLY A 251 12.75 -0.20 -9.53
N GLY A 252 13.75 0.51 -10.04
CA GLY A 252 14.94 0.88 -9.28
C GLY A 252 14.66 1.76 -8.07
N VAL A 253 13.75 2.73 -8.17
CA VAL A 253 13.45 3.71 -7.11
C VAL A 253 12.89 3.04 -5.87
N GLU A 254 11.83 2.25 -6.00
CA GLU A 254 11.23 1.52 -4.89
C GLU A 254 12.20 0.50 -4.31
N THR A 255 12.96 -0.19 -5.18
CA THR A 255 13.98 -1.16 -4.74
C THR A 255 15.05 -0.50 -3.87
N ALA A 256 15.60 0.63 -4.32
CA ALA A 256 16.62 1.37 -3.58
C ALA A 256 16.10 1.93 -2.26
N LEU A 257 14.86 2.42 -2.22
CA LEU A 257 14.22 2.93 -1.01
C LEU A 257 13.94 1.81 0.00
N ILE A 258 13.39 0.68 -0.44
CA ILE A 258 13.13 -0.48 0.44
C ILE A 258 14.42 -1.06 1.01
N GLU A 259 15.46 -1.22 0.19
CA GLU A 259 16.76 -1.71 0.67
C GLU A 259 17.39 -0.76 1.70
N LEU A 260 17.29 0.56 1.49
CA LEU A 260 17.76 1.56 2.45
C LEU A 260 17.00 1.45 3.79
N ILE A 261 15.68 1.24 3.73
CA ILE A 261 14.83 1.11 4.92
C ILE A 261 15.20 -0.16 5.70
N SER A 262 15.26 -1.30 5.02
CA SER A 262 15.74 -2.56 5.59
C SER A 262 16.17 -3.53 4.48
N PRO A 263 17.43 -3.97 4.46
CA PRO A 263 17.88 -4.98 3.51
C PRO A 263 17.14 -6.32 3.64
N ASP A 264 16.51 -6.61 4.79
CA ASP A 264 15.75 -7.85 5.00
C ASP A 264 14.36 -7.82 4.34
N LEU A 265 13.94 -6.67 3.80
CA LEU A 265 12.73 -6.52 3.00
C LEU A 265 12.94 -6.76 1.51
N VAL A 266 14.17 -7.06 1.08
CA VAL A 266 14.48 -7.42 -0.31
C VAL A 266 14.80 -8.90 -0.39
N ASP A 267 14.25 -9.61 -1.37
CA ASP A 267 14.56 -11.03 -1.57
C ASP A 267 16.00 -11.21 -2.06
N LYS A 268 16.92 -11.43 -1.10
CA LYS A 268 18.35 -11.64 -1.34
C LYS A 268 18.67 -12.89 -2.17
N SER A 269 17.71 -13.79 -2.38
CA SER A 269 17.89 -14.94 -3.28
C SER A 269 17.72 -14.57 -4.75
N LEU A 270 17.13 -13.40 -5.03
CA LEU A 270 16.88 -12.86 -6.36
C LEU A 270 17.66 -11.58 -6.63
N PHE A 271 17.58 -10.60 -5.74
CA PHE A 271 18.22 -9.30 -5.91
C PHE A 271 19.42 -9.14 -4.96
N PRO A 272 20.56 -8.58 -5.40
CA PRO A 272 20.83 -8.05 -6.75
C PRO A 272 21.33 -9.11 -7.74
N ASP A 273 21.66 -10.32 -7.29
CA ASP A 273 22.43 -11.31 -8.06
C ASP A 273 21.77 -11.78 -9.36
N ASN A 274 20.43 -11.73 -9.47
CA ASN A 274 19.66 -12.11 -10.65
C ASN A 274 19.00 -10.90 -11.35
N MET A 275 19.63 -9.72 -11.31
CA MET A 275 19.15 -8.52 -12.00
C MET A 275 18.79 -8.76 -13.48
N ILE A 276 19.63 -9.51 -14.21
CA ILE A 276 19.39 -9.85 -15.62
C ILE A 276 18.08 -10.62 -15.81
N GLY A 277 17.77 -11.56 -14.91
CA GLY A 277 16.55 -12.34 -14.96
C GLY A 277 15.32 -11.50 -14.61
N ILE A 278 15.44 -10.62 -13.61
CA ILE A 278 14.39 -9.67 -13.24
C ILE A 278 14.10 -8.74 -14.42
N LYS A 279 15.13 -8.14 -15.03
CA LYS A 279 14.98 -7.27 -16.19
C LYS A 279 14.30 -7.97 -17.37
N ALA A 280 14.66 -9.23 -17.63
CA ALA A 280 14.09 -9.97 -18.74
C ALA A 280 12.57 -10.19 -18.65
N GLY A 281 11.99 -10.09 -17.44
CA GLY A 281 10.56 -10.21 -17.19
C GLY A 281 9.82 -8.88 -17.03
N GLN A 282 10.51 -7.74 -17.02
CA GLN A 282 9.85 -6.43 -16.88
C GLN A 282 9.04 -6.09 -18.15
N MET A 283 8.01 -5.26 -17.98
CA MET A 283 7.22 -4.72 -19.07
C MET A 283 7.77 -3.40 -19.57
N ASP A 284 7.68 -3.20 -20.88
CA ASP A 284 7.82 -1.89 -21.49
C ASP A 284 6.66 -0.98 -21.05
N MET A 285 6.99 0.28 -20.75
CA MET A 285 6.03 1.25 -20.22
C MET A 285 4.92 1.58 -21.23
N ASP A 286 5.23 1.72 -22.52
CA ASP A 286 4.22 2.02 -23.54
C ASP A 286 3.29 0.82 -23.74
N GLU A 287 3.81 -0.41 -23.71
CA GLU A 287 2.99 -1.62 -23.73
C GLU A 287 2.02 -1.66 -22.54
N ALA A 288 2.51 -1.39 -21.32
CA ALA A 288 1.67 -1.36 -20.12
C ALA A 288 0.58 -0.29 -20.19
N ILE A 289 0.90 0.92 -20.66
CA ILE A 289 -0.06 2.03 -20.84
C ILE A 289 -1.16 1.67 -21.84
N GLU A 290 -0.82 1.04 -22.97
CA GLU A 290 -1.82 0.63 -23.94
C GLU A 290 -2.74 -0.47 -23.41
N LEU A 291 -2.18 -1.45 -22.69
CA LEU A 291 -2.94 -2.57 -22.11
C LEU A 291 -3.83 -2.14 -20.94
N SER A 292 -3.43 -1.15 -20.14
CA SER A 292 -4.21 -0.68 -18.97
C SER A 292 -5.60 -0.14 -19.34
N LYS A 293 -5.80 0.26 -20.60
CA LYS A 293 -7.10 0.67 -21.15
C LYS A 293 -8.12 -0.48 -21.22
N ASN A 294 -7.67 -1.73 -21.16
CA ASN A 294 -8.53 -2.91 -21.19
C ASN A 294 -7.94 -4.02 -20.30
N LEU A 295 -8.38 -4.05 -19.05
CA LEU A 295 -7.91 -5.01 -18.05
C LEU A 295 -8.01 -6.48 -18.47
N PRO A 296 -9.11 -6.99 -19.07
CA PRO A 296 -9.15 -8.37 -19.58
C PRO A 296 -8.05 -8.71 -20.58
N ASN A 297 -7.74 -7.78 -21.51
CA ASN A 297 -6.65 -7.98 -22.45
C ASN A 297 -5.28 -7.97 -21.77
N PHE A 298 -5.09 -7.11 -20.76
CA PHE A 298 -3.86 -7.08 -19.97
C PHE A 298 -3.68 -8.40 -19.20
N VAL A 299 -4.69 -8.85 -18.47
CA VAL A 299 -4.68 -10.16 -17.77
C VAL A 299 -4.31 -11.28 -18.73
N LYS A 300 -4.95 -11.32 -19.91
CA LYS A 300 -4.66 -12.32 -20.93
C LYS A 300 -3.21 -12.27 -21.41
N ARG A 301 -2.64 -11.07 -21.60
CA ARG A 301 -1.24 -10.88 -22.00
C ARG A 301 -0.25 -11.36 -20.94
N VAL A 302 -0.56 -11.13 -19.66
CA VAL A 302 0.22 -11.66 -18.53
C VAL A 302 0.14 -13.18 -18.50
N GLU A 303 -1.06 -13.76 -18.57
CA GLU A 303 -1.25 -15.21 -18.56
C GLU A 303 -0.54 -15.93 -19.72
N GLN A 304 -0.60 -15.34 -20.93
CA GLN A 304 0.13 -15.87 -22.09
C GLN A 304 1.66 -15.84 -21.91
N SER A 305 2.18 -14.95 -21.07
CA SER A 305 3.62 -14.88 -20.79
C SER A 305 4.11 -16.00 -19.87
N LEU A 306 3.21 -16.61 -19.07
CA LEU A 306 3.58 -17.60 -18.05
C LEU A 306 4.23 -18.85 -18.64
N ASP A 307 3.88 -19.22 -19.87
CA ASP A 307 4.45 -20.38 -20.59
C ASP A 307 5.73 -20.05 -21.38
N THR A 308 6.21 -18.81 -21.30
CA THR A 308 7.42 -18.37 -22.02
C THR A 308 8.69 -18.58 -21.20
N LYS A 309 9.86 -18.42 -21.83
CA LYS A 309 11.15 -18.49 -21.13
C LYS A 309 11.35 -17.36 -20.11
N THR A 310 10.68 -16.23 -20.32
CA THR A 310 10.81 -15.01 -19.53
C THR A 310 9.41 -14.43 -19.28
N PRO A 311 8.66 -15.01 -18.33
CA PRO A 311 7.34 -14.52 -17.97
C PRO A 311 7.39 -13.07 -17.50
N LEU A 312 6.29 -12.34 -17.74
CA LEU A 312 6.14 -11.00 -17.19
C LEU A 312 6.09 -11.06 -15.67
N ASN A 313 6.79 -10.14 -15.00
CA ASN A 313 7.04 -10.26 -13.56
C ASN A 313 6.46 -9.15 -12.69
N GLY A 314 5.72 -8.20 -13.27
CA GLY A 314 5.06 -7.11 -12.53
C GLY A 314 5.75 -5.76 -12.65
N ILE A 315 7.05 -5.76 -12.92
CA ILE A 315 7.82 -4.51 -13.06
C ILE A 315 7.36 -3.78 -14.32
N VAL A 316 6.96 -2.52 -14.15
CA VAL A 316 6.70 -1.58 -15.24
C VAL A 316 7.73 -0.47 -15.14
N GLY A 317 8.66 -0.45 -16.09
CA GLY A 317 9.71 0.55 -16.11
C GLY A 317 11.10 -0.05 -16.13
N ASP A 318 12.05 0.50 -15.35
CA ASP A 318 13.47 0.15 -15.42
C ASP A 318 14.07 -0.22 -14.05
N ILE A 319 14.31 -1.53 -13.85
CA ILE A 319 14.97 -2.03 -12.64
C ILE A 319 16.46 -1.66 -12.58
N GLU A 320 17.13 -1.50 -13.72
CA GLU A 320 18.56 -1.15 -13.75
C GLU A 320 18.81 0.31 -13.34
N ASN A 321 17.77 1.15 -13.37
CA ASN A 321 17.84 2.50 -12.82
C ASN A 321 18.40 2.50 -11.39
N TYR A 322 18.18 1.43 -10.62
CA TYR A 322 18.77 1.19 -9.29
C TYR A 322 20.27 1.53 -9.21
N GLU A 323 21.06 1.18 -10.24
CA GLU A 323 22.52 1.40 -10.25
C GLU A 323 22.91 2.89 -10.26
N TYR A 324 21.96 3.78 -10.60
CA TYR A 324 22.16 5.22 -10.79
C TYR A 324 21.42 6.07 -9.73
N LEU A 325 20.98 5.45 -8.65
CA LEU A 325 20.21 6.10 -7.59
C LEU A 325 21.04 6.29 -6.33
N ASP A 326 20.81 7.42 -5.66
CA ASP A 326 21.23 7.63 -4.29
C ASP A 326 19.98 7.57 -3.40
N ALA A 327 19.78 6.42 -2.76
CA ALA A 327 18.63 6.19 -1.90
C ALA A 327 18.58 7.18 -0.72
N GLN A 328 19.74 7.58 -0.17
CA GLN A 328 19.79 8.52 0.94
C GLN A 328 19.34 9.91 0.49
N GLU A 329 19.77 10.34 -0.71
CA GLU A 329 19.32 11.60 -1.29
C GLU A 329 17.80 11.60 -1.50
N MET A 330 17.26 10.53 -2.08
CA MET A 330 15.82 10.40 -2.33
C MET A 330 15.03 10.45 -1.01
N MET A 331 15.43 9.65 -0.02
CA MET A 331 14.78 9.61 1.30
C MET A 331 14.85 10.98 1.99
N GLN A 332 15.99 11.67 1.92
CA GLN A 332 16.14 13.01 2.47
C GLN A 332 15.21 14.04 1.80
N ARG A 333 14.99 13.93 0.48
CA ARG A 333 14.05 14.79 -0.25
C ARG A 333 12.61 14.56 0.19
N MET A 334 12.19 13.30 0.37
CA MET A 334 10.87 12.94 0.92
C MET A 334 10.68 13.54 2.32
N TRP A 335 11.70 13.43 3.19
CA TRP A 335 11.65 13.98 4.54
C TRP A 335 11.57 15.51 4.57
N ASN A 336 12.27 16.20 3.66
CA ASN A 336 12.29 17.65 3.63
C ASN A 336 10.90 18.22 3.32
N VAL A 337 10.25 17.73 2.25
CA VAL A 337 8.92 18.21 1.86
C VAL A 337 7.87 17.90 2.95
N ALA A 338 7.96 16.71 3.55
CA ALA A 338 7.03 16.32 4.61
C ALA A 338 7.25 17.08 5.93
N SER A 339 8.50 17.41 6.26
CA SER A 339 8.83 18.26 7.40
C SER A 339 8.30 19.68 7.24
N ASP A 340 8.32 20.22 6.03
CA ASP A 340 7.82 21.57 5.76
C ASP A 340 6.29 21.63 5.82
N ASP A 341 5.61 20.60 5.32
CA ASP A 341 4.16 20.44 5.48
C ASP A 341 3.72 20.44 6.94
N LEU A 342 4.39 19.65 7.79
CA LEU A 342 4.07 19.55 9.22
C LEU A 342 4.33 20.87 9.97
N LYS A 343 5.37 21.62 9.63
CA LYS A 343 5.60 22.94 10.23
C LYS A 343 4.44 23.88 9.95
N THR A 344 3.88 23.87 8.74
CA THR A 344 2.70 24.68 8.41
C THR A 344 1.50 24.23 9.23
N LEU A 345 1.22 22.92 9.26
CA LEU A 345 0.08 22.34 9.97
C LEU A 345 0.12 22.59 11.49
N LEU A 346 1.33 22.62 12.09
CA LEU A 346 1.53 22.85 13.52
C LEU A 346 1.55 24.34 13.91
N VAL A 347 1.86 25.26 12.97
CA VAL A 347 1.90 26.72 13.23
C VAL A 347 0.52 27.36 13.16
N GLU A 348 -0.41 26.81 12.38
CA GLU A 348 -1.79 27.30 12.29
C GLU A 348 -2.52 27.23 13.66
N ASP A 349 -2.03 26.41 14.60
CA ASP A 349 -2.50 26.30 16.00
C ASP A 349 -1.94 27.38 16.96
N ALA A 350 -0.94 28.19 16.55
CA ALA A 350 -0.26 29.12 17.45
C ALA A 350 -0.93 30.50 17.58
N TYR A 351 -2.04 30.72 16.86
CA TYR A 351 -2.75 32.01 16.79
C TYR A 351 -4.19 31.99 17.34
N GLU A 352 -4.63 30.87 17.93
CA GLU A 352 -5.82 30.77 18.80
C GLU A 352 -5.41 30.61 20.26
#